data_AF-A0AAV4G6F9-F1
#
_entry.id   AF-A0AAV4G6F9-F1
#
_cell.length_a   1.000
_cell.length_b   1.000
_cell.length_c   1.000
_cell.angle_alpha   90.00
_cell.angle_beta   90.00
_cell.angle_gamma   90.00
#
_symmetry.space_group_name_H-M   'P 1'
#
loop_
_entity.id
_entity.type
_entity.pdbx_description
1 polymer ?
#
loop_
_entity_poly.entity_id
_entity_poly.type
_entity_poly.pdbx_seq_one_letter_code
_entity_poly.pdbx_strand_id
1 'polypeptide(L)'
;MKIHRTKMGCLNKSFQQQRTALADKTSENQSRAQNHSAKEILAEDQDEEIRQLINAKRQKINFPAATAVEQWEDLDSKIVLKLDSLIGDSKLEHKLATFGDIVYQTSLETFGAKQYQSKGPPKRSRRQCEMDKLREQKRNLKKQMKAANSEEKKGLQEIWQHLKARHSALSGA
;
A
#
# COMPACT_ATOMS: atom_id res chain seq x y z
N MET A 1 -22.03 -7.79 -16.47
CA MET A 1 -22.00 -6.32 -16.32
C MET A 1 -21.28 -5.73 -17.54
N LYS A 2 -22.01 -5.12 -18.48
CA LYS A 2 -21.43 -4.43 -19.65
C LYS A 2 -21.03 -3.02 -19.21
N ILE A 3 -19.75 -2.68 -19.30
CA ILE A 3 -19.26 -1.35 -18.95
C ILE A 3 -19.21 -0.52 -20.24
N HIS A 4 -20.11 0.45 -20.37
CA HIS A 4 -20.05 1.45 -21.43
C HIS A 4 -18.95 2.46 -21.10
N ARG A 5 -17.89 2.49 -21.91
CA ARG A 5 -16.88 3.56 -21.87
C ARG A 5 -17.22 4.56 -22.98
N THR A 6 -17.67 5.76 -22.62
CA THR A 6 -17.79 6.87 -23.56
C THR A 6 -16.41 7.44 -23.85
N LYS A 7 -16.01 7.42 -25.13
CA LYS A 7 -14.74 7.93 -25.63
C LYS A 7 -14.93 9.42 -25.96
N MET A 8 -14.51 10.32 -25.07
CA MET A 8 -14.42 11.75 -25.38
C MET A 8 -13.19 11.95 -26.26
N GLY A 9 -13.40 12.13 -27.57
CA GLY A 9 -12.33 12.43 -28.52
C GLY A 9 -11.81 13.85 -28.30
N CYS A 10 -10.52 14.00 -28.00
CA CYS A 10 -9.85 15.28 -28.11
C CYS A 10 -9.76 15.66 -29.59
N LEU A 11 -10.30 16.83 -29.94
CA LEU A 11 -10.28 17.39 -31.29
C LEU A 11 -8.84 17.65 -31.75
N ASN A 12 -8.56 17.29 -32.99
CA ASN A 12 -7.30 17.49 -33.69
C ASN A 12 -6.86 18.96 -33.59
N LYS A 13 -5.73 19.23 -32.91
CA LYS A 13 -5.04 20.51 -33.07
C LYS A 13 -4.36 20.52 -34.43
N SER A 14 -4.74 21.52 -35.23
CA SER A 14 -4.22 21.84 -36.55
C SER A 14 -2.69 21.99 -36.55
N PHE A 15 -2.09 21.53 -37.65
CA PHE A 15 -0.70 21.78 -38.02
C PHE A 15 -0.36 23.29 -38.03
N GLN A 16 0.91 23.55 -37.70
CA GLN A 16 1.54 24.85 -37.50
C GLN A 16 1.63 25.73 -38.75
N GLN A 17 1.61 27.05 -38.52
CA GLN A 17 2.39 28.07 -39.26
C GLN A 17 2.93 29.02 -38.19
N GLN A 18 4.10 29.63 -38.22
CA GLN A 18 5.23 29.74 -39.16
C GLN A 18 6.38 30.34 -38.33
N ARG A 19 7.64 30.09 -38.70
CA ARG A 19 8.66 31.16 -38.70
C ARG A 19 9.86 30.76 -39.56
N THR A 20 10.05 31.55 -40.61
CA THR A 20 11.23 31.63 -41.47
C THR A 20 12.36 32.37 -40.75
N ALA A 21 13.59 31.84 -40.78
CA ALA A 21 14.83 32.63 -40.75
C ALA A 21 16.09 31.76 -41.01
N LEU A 22 16.69 32.00 -42.19
CA LEU A 22 18.11 32.14 -42.57
C LEU A 22 19.23 31.15 -42.14
N ALA A 23 20.17 31.04 -43.09
CA ALA A 23 21.28 30.09 -43.24
C ALA A 23 22.34 30.12 -42.12
N ASP A 24 23.09 29.02 -42.01
CA ASP A 24 24.24 28.73 -41.12
C ASP A 24 23.98 27.98 -39.81
N LYS A 25 23.13 26.94 -39.82
CA LYS A 25 23.10 25.94 -38.73
C LYS A 25 23.02 24.53 -39.28
N THR A 26 23.93 23.68 -38.79
CA THR A 26 24.09 22.27 -39.14
C THR A 26 22.77 21.51 -39.03
N SER A 27 22.44 20.77 -40.09
CA SER A 27 21.31 19.84 -40.13
C SER A 27 21.60 18.63 -39.24
N GLU A 28 21.19 18.68 -37.98
CA GLU A 28 21.00 17.48 -37.19
C GLU A 28 19.68 16.83 -37.66
N ASN A 29 19.77 15.62 -38.21
CA ASN A 29 18.57 14.82 -38.44
C ASN A 29 17.87 14.65 -37.10
N GLN A 30 16.72 15.30 -36.92
CA GLN A 30 15.82 15.01 -35.80
C GLN A 30 15.38 13.55 -35.95
N SER A 31 16.15 12.64 -35.38
CA SER A 31 15.67 11.29 -35.14
C SER A 31 14.44 11.47 -34.26
N ARG A 32 13.29 11.05 -34.79
CA ARG A 32 12.07 10.94 -34.02
C ARG A 32 12.43 10.04 -32.85
N ALA A 33 12.59 10.63 -31.67
CA ALA A 33 12.84 9.87 -30.45
C ALA A 33 11.82 8.73 -30.45
N GLN A 34 12.32 7.49 -30.60
CA GLN A 34 11.46 6.33 -30.45
C GLN A 34 10.80 6.51 -29.09
N ASN A 35 9.49 6.34 -29.04
CA ASN A 35 8.80 6.31 -27.76
C ASN A 35 9.46 5.19 -26.96
N HIS A 36 10.33 5.55 -26.02
CA HIS A 36 10.78 4.66 -24.95
C HIS A 36 9.56 4.46 -24.05
N SER A 37 8.58 3.70 -24.54
CA SER A 37 7.63 3.07 -23.64
C SER A 37 8.51 2.12 -22.84
N ALA A 38 8.80 2.49 -21.60
CA ALA A 38 9.26 1.52 -20.63
C ALA A 38 8.27 0.35 -20.73
N LYS A 39 8.76 -0.82 -21.13
CA LYS A 39 7.99 -2.04 -20.89
C LYS A 39 7.71 -2.01 -19.40
N GLU A 40 6.43 -2.13 -19.04
CA GLU A 40 6.02 -2.31 -17.66
C GLU A 40 6.81 -3.51 -17.14
N ILE A 41 7.83 -3.22 -16.33
CA ILE A 41 8.56 -4.25 -15.58
C ILE A 41 7.55 -4.69 -14.53
N LEU A 42 6.67 -5.61 -14.94
CA LEU A 42 5.96 -6.43 -13.98
C LEU A 42 7.07 -7.22 -13.29
N ALA A 43 7.34 -6.85 -12.03
CA ALA A 43 8.17 -7.67 -11.17
C ALA A 43 7.50 -9.05 -11.11
N GLU A 44 8.04 -10.01 -11.86
CA GLU A 44 7.61 -11.39 -11.79
C GLU A 44 7.79 -11.87 -10.34
N ASP A 45 6.89 -12.73 -9.88
CA ASP A 45 6.78 -13.24 -8.50
C ASP A 45 8.06 -13.89 -7.94
N GLN A 46 9.14 -13.99 -8.72
CA GLN A 46 10.50 -14.37 -8.30
C GLN A 46 11.04 -13.46 -7.19
N ASP A 47 10.61 -12.20 -7.18
CA ASP A 47 10.98 -11.23 -6.14
C ASP A 47 10.47 -11.67 -4.76
N GLU A 48 9.30 -12.31 -4.66
CA GLU A 48 8.79 -12.71 -3.36
C GLU A 48 9.43 -13.97 -2.79
N GLU A 49 9.89 -14.91 -3.61
CA GLU A 49 10.72 -16.03 -3.12
C GLU A 49 12.10 -15.57 -2.66
N ILE A 50 12.75 -14.69 -3.41
CA ILE A 50 14.04 -14.11 -3.03
C ILE A 50 13.87 -13.24 -1.77
N ARG A 51 12.81 -12.41 -1.70
CA ARG A 51 12.45 -11.65 -0.49
C ARG A 51 12.11 -12.56 0.67
N GLN A 52 11.44 -13.68 0.47
CA GLN A 52 11.14 -14.66 1.52
C GLN A 52 12.40 -15.38 1.99
N LEU A 53 13.32 -15.75 1.10
CA LEU A 53 14.63 -16.33 1.44
C LEU A 53 15.53 -15.35 2.19
N ILE A 54 15.53 -14.07 1.80
CA ILE A 54 16.24 -12.99 2.50
C ILE A 54 15.56 -12.70 3.85
N ASN A 55 14.22 -12.63 3.91
CA ASN A 55 13.45 -12.42 5.14
C ASN A 55 13.50 -13.62 6.10
N ALA A 56 13.67 -14.85 5.59
CA ALA A 56 13.74 -16.06 6.41
C ALA A 56 15.04 -16.14 7.22
N LYS A 57 16.07 -15.34 6.87
CA LYS A 57 17.37 -15.33 7.56
C LYS A 57 17.68 -14.05 8.32
N ARG A 58 17.13 -12.89 7.92
CA ARG A 58 17.46 -11.59 8.55
C ARG A 58 16.20 -10.85 8.97
N GLN A 59 16.17 -10.46 10.25
CA GLN A 59 15.13 -9.59 10.79
C GLN A 59 15.15 -8.24 10.06
N LYS A 60 13.98 -7.71 9.73
CA LYS A 60 13.85 -6.36 9.16
C LYS A 60 14.27 -5.34 10.21
N ILE A 61 15.15 -4.42 9.85
CA ILE A 61 15.60 -3.35 10.75
C ILE A 61 14.54 -2.23 10.79
N ASN A 62 14.36 -1.61 11.96
CA ASN A 62 13.47 -0.47 12.13
C ASN A 62 14.16 0.85 11.80
N PHE A 63 14.47 1.07 10.52
CA PHE A 63 15.14 2.30 10.09
C PHE A 63 14.35 3.57 10.44
N PRO A 64 15.06 4.67 10.80
CA PRO A 64 14.42 5.95 11.04
C PRO A 64 13.93 6.58 9.73
N ALA A 65 13.20 7.69 9.85
CA ALA A 65 12.76 8.46 8.69
C ALA A 65 13.99 9.00 7.92
N ALA A 66 13.88 9.14 6.59
CA ALA A 66 14.95 9.69 5.76
C ALA A 66 15.36 11.12 6.16
N THR A 67 14.47 11.85 6.84
CA THR A 67 14.70 13.20 7.34
C THR A 67 15.49 13.24 8.65
N ALA A 68 15.72 12.11 9.32
CA ALA A 68 16.43 12.03 10.59
C ALA A 68 17.96 12.06 10.37
N VAL A 69 18.47 13.17 9.83
CA VAL A 69 19.86 13.31 9.38
C VAL A 69 20.87 12.91 10.47
N GLU A 70 20.71 13.43 11.69
CA GLU A 70 21.60 13.13 12.82
C GLU A 70 21.70 11.62 13.13
N GLN A 71 20.60 10.89 13.01
CA GLN A 71 20.58 9.44 13.28
C GLN A 71 21.29 8.65 12.19
N TRP A 72 21.22 9.12 10.94
CA TRP A 72 21.94 8.52 9.82
C TRP A 72 23.45 8.83 9.89
N GLU A 73 23.84 10.03 10.29
CA GLU A 73 25.24 10.42 10.50
C GLU A 73 25.88 9.63 11.65
N ASP A 74 25.16 9.45 12.77
CA ASP A 74 25.61 8.61 13.89
C ASP A 74 25.78 7.14 13.47
N LEU A 75 24.84 6.60 12.69
CA LEU A 75 24.97 5.25 12.14
C LEU A 75 26.20 5.13 11.23
N ASP A 76 26.39 6.08 10.31
CA ASP A 76 27.50 6.05 9.36
C ASP A 76 28.84 6.08 10.10
N SER A 77 28.97 6.97 11.10
CA SER A 77 30.14 7.05 11.96
C SER A 77 30.42 5.73 12.68
N LYS A 78 29.39 5.07 13.23
CA LYS A 78 29.52 3.76 13.89
C LYS A 78 29.93 2.65 12.92
N ILE A 79 29.40 2.67 11.69
CA ILE A 79 29.77 1.72 10.64
C ILE A 79 31.24 1.89 10.28
N VAL A 80 31.68 3.12 9.99
CA VAL A 80 33.09 3.41 9.67
C VAL A 80 34.02 2.92 10.76
N LEU A 81 33.75 3.24 12.03
CA LEU A 81 34.55 2.78 13.17
C LEU A 81 34.62 1.25 13.28
N LYS A 82 33.51 0.55 13.05
CA LYS A 82 33.48 -0.92 13.08
C LYS A 82 34.21 -1.54 11.89
N LEU A 83 34.11 -0.94 10.71
CA LEU A 83 34.83 -1.41 9.53
C LEU A 83 36.34 -1.24 9.69
N ASP A 84 36.78 -0.09 10.17
CA ASP A 84 38.20 0.20 10.42
C ASP A 84 38.78 -0.77 11.46
N SER A 85 38.05 -1.00 12.55
CA SER A 85 38.51 -1.90 13.62
C SER A 85 38.50 -3.39 13.26
N LEU A 86 37.54 -3.86 12.47
CA LEU A 86 37.37 -5.30 12.19
C LEU A 86 38.08 -5.76 10.92
N ILE A 87 38.16 -4.91 9.90
CA ILE A 87 38.61 -5.33 8.56
C ILE A 87 39.54 -4.32 7.88
N GLY A 88 39.99 -3.25 8.53
CA GLY A 88 40.88 -2.23 7.96
C GLY A 88 42.07 -2.80 7.16
N ASP A 89 42.81 -3.75 7.74
CA ASP A 89 44.02 -4.34 7.13
C ASP A 89 43.77 -5.69 6.41
N SER A 90 42.52 -6.13 6.30
CA SER A 90 42.19 -7.43 5.72
C SER A 90 42.22 -7.45 4.18
N LYS A 91 42.30 -8.66 3.61
CA LYS A 91 42.26 -8.88 2.15
C LYS A 91 40.92 -8.43 1.56
N LEU A 92 40.95 -7.95 0.32
CA LEU A 92 39.76 -7.43 -0.39
C LEU A 92 38.58 -8.43 -0.40
N GLU A 93 38.84 -9.71 -0.68
CA GLU A 93 37.78 -10.74 -0.70
C GLU A 93 37.10 -10.89 0.66
N HIS A 94 37.88 -10.81 1.74
CA HIS A 94 37.34 -10.87 3.10
C HIS A 94 36.51 -9.62 3.40
N LYS A 95 37.01 -8.43 3.04
CA LYS A 95 36.26 -7.17 3.16
C LYS A 95 34.91 -7.25 2.46
N LEU A 96 34.86 -7.74 1.22
CA LEU A 96 33.60 -7.86 0.46
C LEU A 96 32.65 -8.88 1.08
N ALA A 97 33.17 -10.00 1.60
CA ALA A 97 32.35 -11.03 2.22
C ALA A 97 31.72 -10.57 3.55
N THR A 98 32.45 -9.81 4.38
CA THR A 98 31.99 -9.42 5.73
C THR A 98 31.38 -8.02 5.83
N PHE A 99 31.63 -7.13 4.86
CA PHE A 99 31.12 -5.75 4.89
C PHE A 99 29.61 -5.69 5.07
N GLY A 100 28.85 -6.45 4.27
CA GLY A 100 27.39 -6.46 4.35
C GLY A 100 26.86 -6.96 5.70
N ASP A 101 27.60 -7.84 6.36
CA ASP A 101 27.25 -8.36 7.68
C ASP A 101 27.52 -7.34 8.78
N ILE A 102 28.65 -6.63 8.70
CA ILE A 102 28.97 -5.56 9.64
C ILE A 102 27.95 -4.43 9.54
N VAL A 103 27.60 -4.00 8.32
CA VAL A 103 26.57 -2.97 8.10
C VAL A 103 25.22 -3.43 8.67
N TYR A 104 24.83 -4.67 8.38
CA TYR A 104 23.57 -5.23 8.88
C TYR A 104 23.53 -5.30 10.41
N GLN A 105 24.56 -5.87 11.05
CA GLN A 105 24.62 -6.00 12.50
C GLN A 105 24.64 -4.65 13.20
N THR A 106 25.43 -3.70 12.69
CA THR A 106 25.50 -2.34 13.25
C THR A 106 24.17 -1.61 13.15
N SER A 107 23.47 -1.77 12.02
CA SER A 107 22.13 -1.21 11.83
C SER A 107 21.10 -1.88 12.74
N LEU A 108 21.20 -3.19 12.95
CA LEU A 108 20.32 -3.95 13.82
C LEU A 108 20.54 -3.61 15.29
N GLU A 109 21.78 -3.45 15.73
CA GLU A 109 22.12 -3.02 17.10
C GLU A 109 21.64 -1.59 17.38
N THR A 110 21.76 -0.70 16.38
CA THR A 110 21.42 0.72 16.56
C THR A 110 19.92 0.97 16.56
N PHE A 111 19.16 0.33 15.66
CA PHE A 111 17.73 0.61 15.48
C PHE A 111 16.80 -0.53 15.90
N GLY A 112 17.34 -1.71 16.16
CA GLY A 112 16.57 -2.88 16.53
C GLY A 112 15.79 -3.51 15.37
N ALA A 113 15.23 -4.68 15.65
CA ALA A 113 14.34 -5.38 14.75
C ALA A 113 12.95 -4.74 14.73
N LYS A 114 12.39 -4.58 13.53
CA LYS A 114 11.02 -4.17 13.31
C LYS A 114 10.07 -5.23 13.85
N GLN A 115 9.33 -4.86 14.89
CA GLN A 115 8.33 -5.74 15.47
C GLN A 115 7.10 -5.81 14.58
N TYR A 116 6.71 -7.04 14.22
CA TYR A 116 5.43 -7.28 13.57
C TYR A 116 4.35 -7.27 14.64
N GLN A 117 3.63 -6.16 14.74
CA GLN A 117 2.40 -6.13 15.54
C GLN A 117 1.41 -7.10 14.89
N SER A 118 0.87 -8.04 15.67
CA SER A 118 -0.23 -8.88 15.20
C SER A 118 -1.36 -7.97 14.79
N LYS A 119 -1.76 -8.01 13.51
CA LYS A 119 -2.92 -7.25 13.04
C LYS A 119 -4.10 -7.70 13.91
N GLY A 120 -4.73 -6.74 14.60
CA GLY A 120 -5.92 -7.00 15.39
C GLY A 120 -7.03 -7.63 14.52
N PRO A 121 -8.08 -8.18 15.14
CA PRO A 121 -9.16 -8.80 14.39
C PRO A 121 -9.70 -7.81 13.34
N PRO A 122 -10.08 -8.31 12.15
CA PRO A 122 -10.56 -7.45 11.08
C PRO A 122 -11.72 -6.60 11.58
N LYS A 123 -11.60 -5.27 11.39
CA LYS A 123 -12.68 -4.34 11.73
C LYS A 123 -13.90 -4.69 10.88
N ARG A 124 -15.06 -4.82 11.52
CA ARG A 124 -16.32 -5.07 10.82
C ARG A 124 -16.60 -3.91 9.86
N SER A 125 -17.06 -4.24 8.66
CA SER A 125 -17.50 -3.24 7.68
C SER A 125 -18.70 -2.46 8.23
N ARG A 126 -18.86 -1.21 7.80
CA ARG A 126 -20.06 -0.39 8.10
C ARG A 126 -21.35 -1.18 7.85
N ARG A 127 -21.42 -1.94 6.74
CA ARG A 127 -22.56 -2.81 6.39
C ARG A 127 -22.81 -3.87 7.46
N GLN A 128 -21.76 -4.54 7.95
CA GLN A 128 -21.88 -5.57 8.99
C GLN A 128 -22.36 -4.98 10.31
N CYS A 129 -21.83 -3.83 10.71
CA CYS A 129 -22.29 -3.10 11.90
C CYS A 129 -23.77 -2.69 11.79
N GLU A 130 -24.21 -2.21 10.62
CA GLU A 130 -25.61 -1.85 10.38
C GLU A 130 -26.53 -3.08 10.40
N MET A 131 -26.10 -4.21 9.85
CA MET A 131 -26.84 -5.47 9.94
C MET A 131 -27.00 -5.95 11.38
N ASP A 132 -25.96 -5.87 12.20
CA ASP A 132 -26.02 -6.27 13.62
C ASP A 132 -26.99 -5.38 14.41
N LYS A 133 -26.96 -4.06 14.21
CA LYS A 133 -27.96 -3.13 14.79
C LYS A 133 -29.39 -3.51 14.40
N LEU A 134 -29.62 -3.85 13.12
CA LEU A 134 -30.96 -4.28 12.66
C LEU A 134 -31.39 -5.62 13.29
N ARG A 135 -30.46 -6.54 13.55
CA ARG A 135 -30.76 -7.80 14.26
C ARG A 135 -31.19 -7.53 15.69
N GLU A 136 -30.49 -6.64 16.39
CA GLU A 136 -30.84 -6.22 17.75
C GLU A 136 -32.22 -5.54 17.81
N GLN A 137 -32.46 -4.56 16.95
CA GLN A 137 -33.74 -3.86 16.88
C GLN A 137 -34.90 -4.83 16.60
N LYS A 138 -34.75 -5.76 15.66
CA LYS A 138 -35.76 -6.80 15.38
C LYS A 138 -36.01 -7.71 16.59
N ARG A 139 -34.97 -8.10 17.33
CA ARG A 139 -35.10 -8.93 18.55
C ARG A 139 -35.85 -8.15 19.64
N ASN A 140 -35.54 -6.87 19.83
CA ASN A 140 -36.19 -6.02 20.82
C ASN A 140 -37.67 -5.77 20.48
N LEU A 141 -38.00 -5.50 19.22
CA LEU A 141 -39.39 -5.38 18.77
C LEU A 141 -40.17 -6.67 19.02
N LYS A 142 -39.60 -7.84 18.75
CA LYS A 142 -40.25 -9.12 19.08
C LYS A 142 -40.50 -9.30 20.58
N LYS A 143 -39.63 -8.77 21.45
CA LYS A 143 -39.86 -8.78 22.91
C LYS A 143 -41.01 -7.84 23.28
N GLN A 144 -41.03 -6.62 22.74
CA GLN A 144 -42.10 -5.64 22.97
C GLN A 144 -43.46 -6.16 22.49
N MET A 145 -43.51 -6.80 21.31
CA MET A 145 -44.73 -7.40 20.78
C MET A 145 -45.31 -8.51 21.67
N LYS A 146 -44.51 -9.17 22.51
CA LYS A 146 -45.03 -10.17 23.46
C LYS A 146 -45.79 -9.52 24.61
N ALA A 147 -45.38 -8.32 25.04
CA ALA A 147 -45.95 -7.59 26.16
C ALA A 147 -47.06 -6.60 25.76
N ALA A 148 -47.14 -6.24 24.47
CA ALA A 148 -48.03 -5.19 23.96
C ALA A 148 -49.49 -5.64 23.72
N ASN A 149 -50.39 -4.66 23.74
CA ASN A 149 -51.83 -4.85 23.42
C ASN A 149 -52.07 -5.07 21.91
N SER A 150 -53.27 -5.47 21.49
CA SER A 150 -53.53 -5.82 20.08
C SER A 150 -53.32 -4.66 19.10
N GLU A 151 -53.65 -3.45 19.51
CA GLU A 151 -53.48 -2.23 18.71
C GLU A 151 -51.99 -1.88 18.56
N GLU A 152 -51.23 -1.91 19.64
CA GLU A 152 -49.79 -1.67 19.66
C GLU A 152 -49.01 -2.75 18.88
N LYS A 153 -49.47 -4.01 18.95
CA LYS A 153 -48.90 -5.12 18.18
C LYS A 153 -48.93 -4.85 16.68
N LYS A 154 -50.00 -4.25 16.16
CA LYS A 154 -50.13 -3.91 14.74
C LYS A 154 -49.06 -2.90 14.32
N GLY A 155 -48.89 -1.81 15.08
CA GLY A 155 -47.84 -0.82 14.82
C GLY A 155 -46.42 -1.38 14.95
N LEU A 156 -46.16 -2.19 15.98
CA LEU A 156 -44.86 -2.86 16.15
C LEU A 156 -44.56 -3.86 15.01
N GLN A 157 -45.59 -4.50 14.46
CA GLN A 157 -45.46 -5.42 13.33
C GLN A 157 -45.09 -4.69 12.02
N GLU A 158 -45.66 -3.51 11.78
CA GLU A 158 -45.30 -2.66 10.63
C GLU A 158 -43.83 -2.22 10.70
N ILE A 159 -43.39 -1.75 11.86
CA ILE A 159 -41.98 -1.37 12.09
C ILE A 159 -41.07 -2.58 11.89
N TRP A 160 -41.46 -3.76 12.38
CA TRP A 160 -40.68 -4.98 12.21
C TRP A 160 -40.53 -5.40 10.74
N GLN A 161 -41.60 -5.30 9.94
CA GLN A 161 -41.56 -5.57 8.50
C GLN A 161 -40.60 -4.63 7.77
N HIS A 162 -40.63 -3.34 8.11
CA HIS A 162 -39.72 -2.35 7.54
C HIS A 162 -38.25 -2.66 7.88
N LEU A 163 -37.94 -3.01 9.14
CA LEU A 163 -36.58 -3.43 9.52
C LEU A 163 -36.15 -4.74 8.87
N LYS A 164 -37.09 -5.66 8.62
CA LYS A 164 -36.81 -6.89 7.87
C LYS A 164 -36.43 -6.58 6.43
N ALA A 165 -37.20 -5.73 5.74
CA ALA A 165 -36.92 -5.30 4.37
C ALA A 165 -35.55 -4.63 4.27
N ARG A 166 -35.24 -3.68 5.18
CA ARG A 166 -33.93 -3.01 5.22
C ARG A 166 -32.77 -3.98 5.47
N HIS A 167 -32.93 -4.95 6.38
CA HIS A 167 -31.90 -5.96 6.61
C HIS A 167 -31.71 -6.88 5.39
N SER A 168 -32.76 -7.23 4.66
CA SER A 168 -32.66 -8.01 3.43
C SER A 168 -31.96 -7.24 2.32
N ALA A 169 -32.30 -5.96 2.12
CA ALA A 169 -31.63 -5.09 1.14
C ALA A 169 -30.12 -4.96 1.44
N LEU A 170 -29.76 -4.81 2.71
CA LEU A 170 -28.37 -4.81 3.15
C LEU A 170 -27.69 -6.17 3.12
N SER A 171 -28.41 -7.28 2.96
CA SER A 171 -27.83 -8.63 2.91
C SER A 171 -27.62 -9.13 1.47
N GLY A 172 -28.39 -8.63 0.51
CA GLY A 172 -28.38 -9.06 -0.89
C GLY A 172 -27.56 -8.20 -1.85
N ALA A 173 -27.04 -7.06 -1.39
CA ALA A 173 -26.04 -6.24 -2.10
C ALA A 173 -24.62 -6.69 -1.75
#